data_AF-A0A645E7Y0-F1
#
_entry.id   AF-A0A645E7Y0-F1
#
_cell.length_a   1.000
_cell.length_b   1.000
_cell.length_c   1.000
_cell.angle_alpha   90.00
_cell.angle_beta   90.00
_cell.angle_gamma   90.00
#
_symmetry.space_group_name_H-M   'P 1'
#
loop_
_entity.id
_entity.type
_entity.pdbx_description
1 polymer ?
#
loop_
_entity_poly.entity_id
_entity_poly.type
_entity_poly.pdbx_seq_one_letter_code
_entity_poly.pdbx_strand_id
1 'polypeptide(L)'
;MLEVKDKNLSAIKCQNATNETKHLKLLEKEWGRYKYAILEKSAADYQVIRNLLKDKTSYPVREFYRLIEDALSKETQPGAAENAAQHVWGYFKNKATPQERKAFEKSMRNYRNGTGSLATVKRQLHKLAMKYEEKYLVQSLYFYI
;
A
#
# COMPACT_ATOMS: atom_id res chain seq x y z
N MET A 1 23.72 -7.55 -1.35
CA MET A 1 23.74 -6.18 -1.89
C MET A 1 22.46 -5.51 -1.43
N LEU A 2 22.45 -4.89 -0.24
CA LEU A 2 21.25 -4.30 0.37
C LEU A 2 20.86 -3.04 -0.38
N GLU A 3 19.82 -3.20 -1.19
CA GLU A 3 19.23 -2.23 -2.12
C GLU A 3 18.96 -0.90 -1.41
N VAL A 4 19.40 0.21 -2.01
CA VAL A 4 19.37 1.57 -1.44
C VAL A 4 17.95 2.02 -1.02
N LYS A 5 16.90 1.35 -1.51
CA LYS A 5 15.48 1.62 -1.17
C LYS A 5 15.08 1.23 0.25
N ASP A 6 15.68 0.17 0.80
CA ASP A 6 15.33 -0.38 2.12
C ASP A 6 15.86 0.52 3.26
N LYS A 7 17.01 1.16 3.02
CA LYS A 7 17.66 2.09 3.96
C LYS A 7 16.76 3.27 4.35
N ASN A 8 15.93 3.75 3.41
CA ASN A 8 15.02 4.87 3.68
C ASN A 8 13.84 4.47 4.58
N LEU A 9 13.32 3.25 4.46
CA LEU A 9 12.20 2.79 5.31
C LEU A 9 12.66 2.53 6.75
N SER A 10 13.80 1.87 6.90
CA SER A 10 14.42 1.65 8.20
C SER A 10 14.78 2.97 8.89
N ALA A 11 15.32 3.95 8.15
CA ALA A 11 15.61 5.28 8.69
C ALA A 11 14.34 6.02 9.17
N ILE A 12 13.25 6.00 8.39
CA ILE A 12 11.98 6.63 8.79
C ILE A 12 11.38 5.93 10.02
N LYS A 13 11.44 4.59 10.09
CA LYS A 13 11.03 3.83 11.28
C LYS A 13 11.80 4.27 12.51
N CYS A 14 13.13 4.34 12.42
CA CYS A 14 13.97 4.82 13.52
C CYS A 14 13.63 6.26 13.91
N GLN A 15 13.53 7.17 12.94
CA GLN A 15 13.15 8.57 13.19
C GLN A 15 11.81 8.66 13.93
N ASN A 16 10.77 7.98 13.47
CA ASN A 16 9.48 7.96 14.16
C ASN A 16 9.59 7.36 15.57
N ALA A 17 10.43 6.35 15.77
CA ALA A 17 10.58 5.71 17.08
C ALA A 17 11.40 6.54 18.10
N THR A 18 12.35 7.36 17.63
CA THR A 18 13.31 8.07 18.49
C THR A 18 13.11 9.58 18.55
N ASN A 19 12.26 10.18 17.71
CA ASN A 19 12.01 11.62 17.73
C ASN A 19 11.38 12.03 19.07
N GLU A 20 11.92 13.09 19.67
CA GLU A 20 11.40 13.70 20.90
C GLU A 20 9.96 14.20 20.71
N THR A 21 9.67 14.70 19.51
CA THR A 21 8.34 15.21 19.16
C THR A 21 7.47 14.11 18.57
N LYS A 22 6.65 13.50 19.42
CA LYS A 22 5.75 12.40 19.07
C LYS A 22 4.41 12.90 18.52
N HIS A 23 4.34 13.12 17.21
CA HIS A 23 3.10 13.50 16.54
C HIS A 23 2.48 12.34 15.77
N LEU A 24 1.25 11.96 16.11
CA LEU A 24 0.52 10.88 15.43
C LEU A 24 0.44 11.07 13.90
N LYS A 25 0.41 12.31 13.42
CA LYS A 25 0.46 12.66 11.98
C LYS A 25 1.63 12.00 11.25
N LEU A 26 2.75 11.73 11.93
CA LEU A 26 3.89 10.99 11.37
C LEU A 26 3.51 9.54 11.05
N LEU A 27 2.82 8.85 11.97
CA LEU A 27 2.34 7.48 11.74
C LEU A 27 1.19 7.44 10.74
N GLU A 28 0.32 8.45 10.71
CA GLU A 28 -0.74 8.55 9.69
C GLU A 28 -0.17 8.74 8.28
N LYS A 29 0.90 9.54 8.15
CA LYS A 29 1.63 9.71 6.89
C LYS A 29 2.24 8.39 6.43
N GLU A 30 2.93 7.69 7.33
CA GLU A 30 3.49 6.37 7.01
C GLU A 30 2.41 5.35 6.69
N TRP A 31 1.33 5.33 7.46
CA TRP A 31 0.20 4.46 7.19
C TRP A 31 -0.35 4.69 5.78
N GLY A 32 -0.46 5.95 5.35
CA GLY A 32 -0.90 6.25 4.00
C GLY A 32 -0.04 5.61 2.90
N ARG A 33 1.27 5.46 3.15
CA ARG A 33 2.21 4.80 2.22
C ARG A 33 2.05 3.28 2.23
N TYR A 34 1.90 2.68 3.41
CA TYR A 34 1.83 1.22 3.60
C TYR A 34 0.45 0.61 3.33
N LYS A 35 -0.64 1.35 3.50
CA LYS A 35 -1.97 0.76 3.66
C LYS A 35 -2.39 -0.20 2.54
N TYR A 36 -2.04 0.08 1.28
CA TYR A 36 -2.40 -0.83 0.17
C TYR A 36 -1.46 -2.03 0.05
N ALA A 37 -0.19 -1.90 0.46
CA ALA A 37 0.70 -3.04 0.60
C ALA A 37 0.22 -3.97 1.72
N ILE A 38 -0.23 -3.40 2.85
CA ILE A 38 -0.84 -4.19 3.93
C ILE A 38 -2.17 -4.80 3.50
N LEU A 39 -3.00 -4.06 2.77
CA LEU A 39 -4.28 -4.60 2.26
C LEU A 39 -4.08 -5.78 1.29
N GLU A 40 -3.01 -5.75 0.48
CA GLU A 40 -2.62 -6.85 -0.41
C GLU A 40 -2.27 -8.11 0.38
N LYS A 41 -1.70 -7.94 1.57
CA LYS A 41 -1.29 -9.03 2.47
C LYS A 41 -2.43 -9.56 3.32
N SER A 42 -3.20 -8.66 3.93
CA SER A 42 -4.17 -9.00 4.96
C SER A 42 -5.16 -7.85 5.22
N ALA A 43 -6.42 -8.05 4.83
CA ALA A 43 -7.49 -7.13 5.15
C ALA A 43 -7.75 -7.01 6.66
N ALA A 44 -7.48 -8.08 7.42
CA ALA A 44 -7.62 -8.08 8.87
C ALA A 44 -6.59 -7.12 9.51
N ASP A 45 -5.30 -7.27 9.18
CA ASP A 45 -4.25 -6.40 9.74
C ASP A 45 -4.43 -4.95 9.30
N TYR A 46 -4.90 -4.73 8.06
CA TYR A 46 -5.29 -3.40 7.61
C TYR A 46 -6.29 -2.73 8.56
N GLN A 47 -7.32 -3.46 9.00
CA GLN A 47 -8.31 -2.91 9.92
C GLN A 47 -7.74 -2.72 11.33
N VAL A 48 -6.89 -3.64 11.81
CA VAL A 48 -6.22 -3.52 13.11
C VAL A 48 -5.38 -2.24 13.14
N ILE A 49 -4.50 -2.02 12.15
CA ILE A 49 -3.66 -0.82 12.07
C ILE A 49 -4.51 0.44 11.90
N ARG A 50 -5.54 0.40 11.06
CA ARG A 50 -6.46 1.53 10.88
C ARG A 50 -7.15 1.90 12.20
N ASN A 51 -7.54 0.91 13.01
CA ASN A 51 -8.16 1.15 14.31
C ASN A 51 -7.15 1.64 15.35
N LEU A 52 -5.91 1.13 15.34
CA LEU A 52 -4.82 1.60 16.20
C LEU A 52 -4.61 3.11 16.07
N LEU A 53 -4.69 3.64 14.85
CA LEU A 53 -4.46 5.06 14.57
C LEU A 53 -5.70 5.95 14.79
N LYS A 54 -6.84 5.41 15.25
CA LYS A 54 -8.02 6.23 15.57
C LYS A 54 -7.86 7.02 16.85
N ASP A 55 -7.17 6.46 17.85
CA ASP A 55 -6.85 7.19 19.07
C ASP A 55 -5.86 8.31 18.75
N LYS A 56 -6.29 9.56 18.93
CA LYS A 56 -5.49 10.76 18.63
C LYS A 56 -4.63 11.22 19.80
N THR A 57 -4.73 10.56 20.94
CA THR A 57 -4.04 10.93 22.18
C THR A 57 -2.76 10.13 22.42
N SER A 58 -2.62 8.96 21.81
CA SER A 58 -1.44 8.10 21.93
C SER A 58 -0.51 8.19 20.70
N TYR A 59 0.73 7.71 20.88
CA TYR A 59 1.72 7.56 19.82
C TYR A 59 2.25 6.11 19.78
N PRO A 60 1.48 5.16 19.22
CA PRO A 60 1.76 3.73 19.33
C PRO A 60 2.80 3.24 18.32
N VAL A 61 3.95 3.93 18.20
CA VAL A 61 4.94 3.70 17.13
C VAL A 61 5.50 2.28 17.09
N ARG A 62 5.79 1.67 18.25
CA ARG A 62 6.34 0.31 18.31
C ARG A 62 5.32 -0.71 17.81
N GLU A 63 4.09 -0.62 18.32
CA GLU A 63 3.00 -1.51 17.92
C GLU A 63 2.63 -1.33 16.44
N PHE A 64 2.60 -0.08 15.97
CA PHE A 64 2.34 0.25 14.57
C PHE A 64 3.31 -0.45 13.61
N TYR A 65 4.62 -0.36 13.86
CA TYR A 65 5.61 -1.01 13.00
C TYR A 65 5.66 -2.53 13.17
N ARG A 66 5.42 -3.04 14.38
CA ARG A 66 5.29 -4.49 14.62
C ARG A 66 4.17 -5.09 13.75
N LEU A 67 2.99 -4.47 13.76
CA LEU A 67 1.85 -4.91 12.94
C LEU A 67 2.12 -4.82 11.44
N ILE A 68 2.84 -3.79 10.98
CA ILE A 68 3.27 -3.67 9.57
C ILE A 68 4.18 -4.84 9.18
N GLU A 69 5.19 -5.13 9.99
CA GLU A 69 6.16 -6.19 9.71
C GLU A 69 5.49 -7.57 9.73
N ASP A 70 4.64 -7.83 10.73
CA ASP A 70 3.86 -9.05 10.82
C ASP A 70 2.98 -9.24 9.57
N ALA A 71 2.30 -8.18 9.12
CA ALA A 71 1.46 -8.25 7.93
C ALA A 71 2.28 -8.46 6.64
N LEU A 72 3.43 -7.78 6.49
CA LEU A 72 4.30 -7.93 5.31
C LEU A 72 4.93 -9.32 5.21
N SER A 73 5.15 -10.00 6.34
CA SER A 73 5.67 -11.37 6.38
C SER A 73 4.69 -12.42 5.84
N LYS A 74 3.40 -12.09 5.70
CA LYS A 74 2.37 -13.02 5.24
C LYS A 74 2.48 -13.28 3.73
N GLU A 75 2.07 -14.48 3.34
CA GLU A 75 1.88 -14.80 1.93
C GLU A 75 0.69 -14.02 1.36
N THR A 76 0.87 -13.46 0.16
CA THR A 76 -0.19 -12.73 -0.53
C THR A 76 -1.19 -13.73 -1.14
N GLN A 77 -2.41 -13.74 -0.63
CA GLN A 77 -3.48 -14.58 -1.17
C GLN A 77 -4.11 -13.94 -2.42
N PRO A 78 -4.52 -14.72 -3.44
CA PRO A 78 -5.05 -14.16 -4.69
C PRO A 78 -6.20 -13.16 -4.51
N GLY A 79 -7.15 -13.48 -3.62
CA GLY A 79 -8.28 -12.60 -3.29
C GLY A 79 -7.88 -11.31 -2.58
N ALA A 80 -6.86 -11.35 -1.71
CA ALA A 80 -6.36 -10.16 -1.02
C ALA A 80 -5.64 -9.21 -1.99
N ALA A 81 -4.83 -9.77 -2.89
CA ALA A 81 -4.19 -9.02 -3.97
C ALA A 81 -5.20 -8.36 -4.91
N GLU A 82 -6.23 -9.09 -5.30
CA GLU A 82 -7.32 -8.55 -6.10
C GLU A 82 -8.03 -7.40 -5.39
N ASN A 83 -8.37 -7.58 -4.12
CA ASN A 83 -9.03 -6.57 -3.32
C ASN A 83 -8.20 -5.28 -3.26
N ALA A 84 -6.90 -5.40 -2.97
CA ALA A 84 -5.99 -4.25 -2.95
C ALA A 84 -5.92 -3.53 -4.31
N ALA A 85 -5.81 -4.29 -5.41
CA ALA A 85 -5.79 -3.72 -6.76
C ALA A 85 -7.09 -2.96 -7.09
N GLN A 86 -8.26 -3.49 -6.69
CA GLN A 86 -9.55 -2.82 -6.88
C GLN A 86 -9.67 -1.53 -6.06
N HIS A 87 -9.15 -1.53 -4.82
CA HIS A 87 -9.10 -0.32 -4.00
C HIS A 87 -8.22 0.77 -4.62
N VAL A 88 -7.06 0.40 -5.17
CA VAL A 88 -6.18 1.34 -5.89
C VAL A 88 -6.84 1.82 -7.19
N TRP A 89 -7.49 0.93 -7.94
CA TRP A 89 -8.27 1.29 -9.12
C TRP A 89 -9.37 2.33 -8.85
N GLY A 90 -9.94 2.32 -7.65
CA GLY A 90 -10.96 3.27 -7.21
C GLY A 90 -10.58 4.76 -7.36
N TYR A 91 -9.28 5.09 -7.38
CA TYR A 91 -8.80 6.47 -7.62
C TYR A 91 -8.97 6.90 -9.08
N PHE A 92 -8.92 5.96 -10.01
CA PHE A 92 -8.96 6.23 -11.44
C PHE A 92 -10.35 6.07 -12.05
N LYS A 93 -11.31 5.47 -11.34
CA LYS A 93 -12.62 5.07 -11.90
C LYS A 93 -13.39 6.20 -12.61
N ASN A 94 -13.21 7.45 -12.17
CA ASN A 94 -13.86 8.65 -12.73
C ASN A 94 -12.94 9.48 -13.65
N LYS A 95 -11.69 9.06 -13.86
CA LYS A 95 -10.65 9.81 -14.62
C LYS A 95 -10.07 9.00 -15.78
N ALA A 96 -10.06 7.67 -15.65
CA ALA A 96 -9.54 6.74 -16.64
C ALA A 96 -10.40 6.75 -17.90
N THR A 97 -9.74 6.70 -19.05
CA THR A 97 -10.40 6.54 -20.35
C THR A 97 -11.07 5.16 -20.45
N PRO A 98 -12.06 4.98 -21.35
CA PRO A 98 -12.64 3.66 -21.62
C PRO A 98 -11.59 2.59 -21.98
N GLN A 99 -10.55 2.98 -22.71
CA GLN A 99 -9.43 2.11 -23.10
C GLN A 99 -8.61 1.67 -21.89
N GLU A 100 -8.30 2.58 -20.96
CA GLU A 100 -7.57 2.26 -19.73
C GLU A 100 -8.37 1.38 -18.79
N ARG A 101 -9.67 1.65 -18.65
CA ARG A 101 -10.60 0.79 -17.92
C ARG A 101 -10.61 -0.63 -18.51
N LYS A 102 -10.77 -0.75 -19.83
CA LYS A 102 -10.75 -2.06 -20.51
C LYS A 102 -9.40 -2.78 -20.31
N ALA A 103 -8.29 -2.05 -20.32
CA ALA A 103 -6.96 -2.62 -20.10
C ALA A 103 -6.80 -3.16 -18.67
N PHE A 104 -7.26 -2.41 -17.66
CA PHE A 104 -7.26 -2.84 -16.26
C PHE A 104 -8.18 -4.05 -16.03
N GLU A 105 -9.42 -4.01 -16.53
CA GLU A 105 -10.36 -5.13 -16.42
C GLU A 105 -9.81 -6.40 -17.09
N LYS A 106 -9.12 -6.26 -18.23
CA LYS A 106 -8.44 -7.37 -18.90
C LYS A 106 -7.30 -7.94 -18.05
N SER A 107 -6.43 -7.11 -17.48
CA SER A 107 -5.31 -7.60 -16.66
C SER A 107 -5.80 -8.27 -15.37
N MET A 108 -6.84 -7.72 -14.73
CA MET A 108 -7.50 -8.33 -13.57
C MET A 108 -8.10 -9.70 -13.91
N ARG A 109 -8.80 -9.83 -15.04
CA ARG A 109 -9.34 -11.13 -15.48
C ARG A 109 -8.23 -12.15 -15.76
N ASN A 110 -7.16 -11.74 -16.42
CA ASN A 110 -6.02 -12.63 -16.67
C ASN A 110 -5.37 -13.09 -15.36
N TYR A 111 -5.22 -12.18 -14.39
CA TYR A 111 -4.72 -12.52 -13.06
C TYR A 111 -5.61 -13.55 -12.35
N ARG A 112 -6.93 -13.32 -12.31
CA ARG A 112 -7.91 -14.27 -11.73
C ARG A 112 -7.85 -15.66 -12.37
N ASN A 113 -7.63 -15.71 -13.67
CA ASN A 113 -7.59 -16.96 -14.44
C ASN A 113 -6.20 -17.64 -14.44
N GLY A 114 -5.21 -17.09 -13.72
CA GLY A 114 -3.85 -17.61 -13.70
C GLY A 114 -3.07 -17.42 -15.02
N THR A 115 -3.62 -16.69 -15.99
CA THR A 115 -3.00 -16.40 -17.30
C THR A 115 -2.24 -15.08 -17.31
N GLY A 116 -2.14 -14.41 -16.16
CA GLY A 116 -1.40 -13.18 -15.96
C GLY A 116 -0.90 -13.04 -14.52
N SER A 117 -0.01 -12.06 -14.29
CA SER A 117 0.62 -11.85 -12.99
C SER A 117 0.12 -10.58 -12.29
N LEU A 118 0.12 -10.59 -10.96
CA LEU A 118 -0.17 -9.41 -10.13
C LEU A 118 0.77 -8.25 -10.48
N ALA A 119 2.05 -8.53 -10.78
CA ALA A 119 3.03 -7.54 -11.20
C ALA A 119 2.58 -6.76 -12.45
N THR A 120 1.84 -7.39 -13.36
CA THR A 120 1.30 -6.72 -14.56
C THR A 120 0.18 -5.75 -14.19
N VAL A 121 -0.71 -6.15 -13.30
CA VAL A 121 -1.77 -5.29 -12.75
C VAL A 121 -1.16 -4.09 -12.02
N LYS A 122 -0.22 -4.32 -11.10
CA LYS A 122 0.48 -3.28 -10.32
C LYS A 122 1.19 -2.28 -11.23
N ARG A 123 1.89 -2.74 -12.27
CA ARG A 123 2.57 -1.88 -13.24
C ARG A 123 1.59 -1.00 -14.03
N GLN A 124 0.42 -1.52 -14.41
CA GLN A 124 -0.61 -0.71 -15.06
C GLN A 124 -1.16 0.37 -14.13
N LEU A 125 -1.52 -0.01 -12.90
CA LEU A 125 -1.99 0.92 -11.87
C LEU A 125 -0.94 2.01 -11.55
N HIS A 126 0.34 1.63 -11.48
CA HIS A 126 1.41 2.59 -11.24
C HIS A 126 1.55 3.60 -12.40
N LYS A 127 1.45 3.16 -13.65
CA LYS A 127 1.44 4.07 -14.81
C LYS A 127 0.29 5.07 -14.73
N LEU A 128 -0.90 4.63 -14.31
CA LEU A 128 -2.04 5.52 -14.11
C LEU A 128 -1.81 6.49 -12.94
N ALA A 129 -1.23 6.03 -11.83
CA ALA A 129 -0.88 6.89 -10.70
C ALA A 129 0.05 8.04 -11.14
N MET A 130 1.05 7.73 -11.97
CA MET A 130 1.96 8.73 -12.55
C MET A 130 1.25 9.64 -13.56
N LYS A 131 0.49 9.06 -14.50
CA LYS A 131 -0.22 9.82 -15.55
C LYS A 131 -1.20 10.85 -14.98
N TYR A 132 -1.96 10.47 -13.95
CA TYR A 132 -2.96 11.32 -13.32
C TYR A 132 -2.41 12.11 -12.12
N GLU A 133 -1.11 12.03 -11.88
CA GLU A 133 -0.42 12.71 -10.77
C GLU A 133 -1.10 12.46 -9.41
N GLU A 134 -1.56 11.23 -9.18
CA GLU A 134 -2.17 10.83 -7.92
C GLU A 134 -1.09 10.74 -6.84
N LYS A 135 -0.67 11.89 -6.29
CA LYS A 135 0.47 12.02 -5.37
C LYS A 135 0.44 11.00 -4.23
N TYR A 136 -0.75 10.72 -3.72
CA TYR A 136 -0.98 9.74 -2.67
C TYR A 136 -0.59 8.31 -3.10
N LEU A 137 -0.93 7.91 -4.32
CA LEU A 137 -0.59 6.61 -4.89
C LEU A 137 0.86 6.55 -5.35
N VAL A 138 1.40 7.64 -5.91
CA VAL A 138 2.82 7.73 -6.33
C VAL A 138 3.77 7.49 -5.15
N GLN A 139 3.40 7.94 -3.95
CA GLN A 139 4.17 7.73 -2.72
C GLN A 139 3.86 6.39 -2.02
N SER A 140 2.91 5.61 -2.54
CA SER A 140 2.49 4.35 -1.92
C SER A 140 3.53 3.26 -2.12
N LEU A 141 3.86 2.57 -1.02
CA LEU A 141 4.78 1.43 -1.05
C LEU A 141 4.20 0.21 -1.77
N TYR A 142 2.89 0.17 -1.98
CA TYR A 142 2.22 -0.86 -2.76
C TYR A 142 2.89 -1.13 -4.10
N PHE A 143 3.49 -0.14 -4.76
CA PHE A 143 4.14 -0.34 -6.06
C PHE A 143 5.63 -0.73 -5.98
N TYR A 144 6.25 -0.71 -4.80
CA TYR A 144 7.71 -0.77 -4.66
C TYR A 144 8.21 -1.87 -3.72
N ILE A 145 7.37 -2.39 -2.83
CA ILE A 145 7.70 -3.48 -1.89
C ILE A 145 6.90 -4.75 -2.22
#